data_AF-A0A3C1ENF2-F1
#
_entry.id   AF-A0A3C1ENF2-F1
#
_cell.length_a   1.000
_cell.length_b   1.000
_cell.length_c   1.000
_cell.angle_alpha   90.00
_cell.angle_beta   90.00
_cell.angle_gamma   90.00
#
_symmetry.space_group_name_H-M   'P 1'
#
loop_
_entity.id
_entity.type
_entity.pdbx_description
1 polymer ?
#
loop_
_entity_poly.entity_id
_entity_poly.type
_entity_poly.pdbx_seq_one_letter_code
_entity_poly.pdbx_strand_id
1 'polypeptide(L)'
;MIFDIRGIFSFLARFLSGCRTSGRQRRRGQATTETVLLFPLFMFFLFAFAKVYALLILVQKIEIASYYAARRWQLESHRNVNYVGSDNRLQDDIEAKASEYIGFGGPSNQYGDTTEKFLDLVRLTGHGAKIDINRTQVWQVVTLTVKTRPINMPFYRSSGFTFEVTKYVPNRDRPIAFVLPGLQN
;
A
#
# COMPACT_ATOMS: atom_id res chain seq x y z
N MET A 1 3.42 -2.58 12.05
CA MET A 1 3.55 -3.64 13.08
C MET A 1 2.17 -4.18 13.50
N ILE A 2 1.29 -4.52 12.54
CA ILE A 2 0.03 -5.25 12.80
C ILE A 2 0.25 -6.77 12.78
N PHE A 3 1.42 -7.22 12.36
CA PHE A 3 1.84 -8.61 12.52
C PHE A 3 3.19 -8.63 13.23
N ASP A 4 3.13 -8.51 14.56
CA ASP A 4 4.28 -8.88 15.37
C ASP A 4 4.41 -10.41 15.36
N ILE A 5 5.27 -10.91 14.47
CA ILE A 5 5.61 -12.32 14.38
C ILE A 5 6.21 -12.83 15.71
N ARG A 6 6.72 -11.94 16.58
CA ARG A 6 7.12 -12.31 17.96
C ARG A 6 5.92 -12.71 18.81
N GLY A 7 4.75 -12.12 18.59
CA GLY A 7 3.49 -12.53 19.20
C GLY A 7 3.03 -13.91 18.72
N ILE A 8 3.25 -14.24 17.45
CA ILE A 8 2.95 -15.57 16.88
C ILE A 8 3.89 -16.63 17.46
N PHE A 9 5.20 -16.35 17.53
CA PHE A 9 6.15 -17.27 18.17
C PHE A 9 5.94 -17.36 19.67
N SER A 10 5.55 -16.30 20.38
CA SER A 10 5.25 -16.37 21.81
C SER A 10 3.91 -17.09 22.07
N PHE A 11 2.93 -16.96 21.19
CA PHE A 11 1.65 -17.68 21.25
C PHE A 11 1.83 -19.16 20.91
N LEU A 12 2.56 -19.50 19.84
CA LEU A 12 2.97 -20.88 19.55
C LEU A 12 3.86 -21.44 20.65
N ALA A 13 4.80 -20.66 21.20
CA ALA A 13 5.61 -21.09 22.32
C ALA A 13 4.78 -21.27 23.59
N ARG A 14 3.76 -20.46 23.87
CA ARG A 14 2.82 -20.64 25.00
C ARG A 14 1.87 -21.82 24.79
N PHE A 15 1.41 -22.03 23.57
CA PHE A 15 0.57 -23.17 23.19
C PHE A 15 1.36 -24.48 23.27
N LEU A 16 2.65 -24.47 22.88
CA LEU A 16 3.55 -25.61 22.99
C LEU A 16 4.11 -25.80 24.42
N SER A 17 4.33 -24.73 25.18
CA SER A 17 4.83 -24.78 26.58
C SER A 17 3.74 -25.02 27.62
N GLY A 18 2.46 -24.85 27.27
CA GLY A 18 1.32 -25.29 28.08
C GLY A 18 1.19 -26.82 28.18
N CYS A 19 1.99 -27.60 27.45
CA CYS A 19 1.95 -29.07 27.44
C CYS A 19 3.02 -29.76 28.32
N ARG A 20 3.67 -29.08 29.26
CA ARG A 20 4.55 -29.74 30.24
C ARG A 20 4.18 -29.40 31.68
N THR A 21 3.20 -30.14 32.22
CA THR A 21 3.36 -31.12 33.31
C THR A 21 1.99 -31.56 33.85
N SER A 22 1.50 -32.71 33.38
CA SER A 22 0.80 -33.64 34.26
C SER A 22 0.73 -35.02 33.63
N GLY A 23 1.15 -36.02 34.39
CA GLY A 23 1.28 -37.40 33.94
C GLY A 23 -0.04 -38.12 33.73
N ARG A 24 0.13 -39.37 33.27
CA ARG A 24 -0.84 -40.44 32.97
C ARG A 24 -1.46 -40.43 31.57
N GLN A 25 -0.85 -41.24 30.72
CA GLN A 25 -1.48 -41.85 29.55
C GLN A 25 -2.72 -42.67 29.94
N ARG A 26 -3.83 -42.46 29.23
CA ARG A 26 -4.74 -43.51 28.77
C ARG A 26 -5.10 -43.22 27.32
N ARG A 27 -4.80 -44.16 26.43
CA ARG A 27 -5.03 -44.06 24.98
C ARG A 27 -6.55 -44.05 24.68
N ARG A 28 -7.03 -43.08 23.89
CA ARG A 28 -8.09 -43.22 22.87
C ARG A 28 -8.34 -41.86 22.18
N GLY A 29 -8.00 -41.79 20.89
CA GLY A 29 -8.24 -40.62 20.05
C GLY A 29 -7.12 -40.34 19.05
N GLN A 30 -6.75 -41.30 18.21
CA GLN A 30 -5.82 -41.12 17.07
C GLN A 30 -6.52 -40.39 15.90
N ALA A 31 -7.31 -39.36 16.20
CA ALA A 31 -8.01 -38.51 15.23
C ALA A 31 -7.66 -37.02 15.41
N THR A 32 -6.91 -36.68 16.47
CA THR A 32 -6.49 -35.30 16.75
C THR A 32 -5.07 -34.99 16.28
N THR A 33 -4.25 -35.98 15.93
CA THR A 33 -2.85 -35.74 15.53
C THR A 33 -2.73 -35.13 14.14
N GLU A 34 -3.66 -35.42 13.23
CA GLU A 34 -3.72 -34.80 11.91
C GLU A 34 -4.23 -33.36 11.99
N THR A 35 -5.30 -33.10 12.77
CA THR A 35 -5.87 -31.75 12.93
C THR A 35 -4.93 -30.79 13.65
N VAL A 36 -4.12 -31.28 14.58
CA VAL A 36 -3.09 -30.49 15.30
C VAL A 36 -1.94 -30.07 14.38
N LEU A 37 -1.62 -30.83 13.33
CA LEU A 37 -0.64 -30.45 12.31
C LEU A 37 -1.26 -29.60 11.20
N LEU A 38 -2.53 -29.86 10.85
CA LEU A 38 -3.24 -29.10 9.83
C LEU A 38 -3.54 -27.66 10.27
N PHE A 39 -3.84 -27.45 11.56
CA PHE A 39 -4.17 -26.12 12.09
C PHE A 39 -3.05 -25.06 11.92
N PRO A 40 -1.79 -25.28 12.33
CA PRO A 40 -0.71 -24.31 12.12
C PRO A 40 -0.37 -24.12 10.64
N LEU A 41 -0.48 -25.18 9.84
CA LEU A 41 -0.30 -25.10 8.39
C LEU A 41 -1.37 -24.22 7.74
N PHE A 42 -2.64 -24.43 8.10
CA PHE A 42 -3.76 -23.63 7.63
C PHE A 42 -3.65 -22.17 8.05
N MET A 43 -3.25 -21.90 9.31
CA MET A 43 -2.99 -20.55 9.80
C MET A 43 -1.92 -19.84 8.97
N PHE A 44 -0.81 -20.52 8.67
CA PHE A 44 0.24 -19.98 7.82
C PHE A 44 -0.29 -19.58 6.43
N PHE A 45 -1.08 -20.45 5.79
CA PHE A 45 -1.71 -20.14 4.50
C PHE A 45 -2.65 -18.94 4.59
N LEU A 46 -3.49 -18.86 5.62
CA LEU A 46 -4.41 -17.73 5.81
C LEU A 46 -3.64 -16.41 5.91
N PHE A 47 -2.55 -16.37 6.69
CA PHE A 47 -1.73 -15.16 6.80
C PHE A 47 -1.02 -14.81 5.49
N ALA A 48 -0.55 -15.79 4.73
CA ALA A 48 0.02 -15.56 3.41
C ALA A 48 -1.02 -14.94 2.45
N PHE A 49 -2.24 -15.48 2.42
CA PHE A 49 -3.33 -14.93 1.60
C PHE A 49 -3.73 -13.52 2.03
N ALA A 50 -3.80 -13.24 3.34
CA ALA A 50 -4.08 -11.90 3.84
C ALA A 50 -3.04 -10.88 3.37
N LYS A 51 -1.75 -11.28 3.27
CA LYS A 51 -0.69 -10.42 2.75
C LYS A 51 -0.82 -10.18 1.24
N VAL A 52 -1.14 -11.20 0.45
CA VAL A 52 -1.40 -11.04 -0.99
C VAL A 52 -2.62 -10.14 -1.22
N TYR A 53 -3.67 -10.32 -0.43
CA TYR A 53 -4.87 -9.48 -0.49
C TYR A 53 -4.56 -8.01 -0.14
N ALA A 54 -3.74 -7.76 0.88
CA ALA A 54 -3.29 -6.41 1.22
C ALA A 54 -2.51 -5.75 0.07
N LEU A 55 -1.68 -6.53 -0.64
CA LEU A 55 -0.95 -6.06 -1.83
C LEU A 55 -1.91 -5.64 -2.95
N LEU A 56 -2.95 -6.42 -3.20
CA LEU A 56 -3.96 -6.13 -4.23
C LEU A 56 -4.72 -4.84 -3.92
N ILE A 57 -5.15 -4.66 -2.66
CA ILE A 57 -5.79 -3.41 -2.23
C ILE A 57 -4.84 -2.23 -2.41
N LEU A 58 -3.56 -2.39 -2.08
CA LEU A 58 -2.56 -1.33 -2.25
C LEU A 58 -2.45 -0.89 -3.71
N VAL A 59 -2.35 -1.84 -4.64
CA VAL A 59 -2.28 -1.52 -6.08
C VAL A 59 -3.51 -0.74 -6.54
N GLN A 60 -4.72 -1.14 -6.13
CA GLN A 60 -5.95 -0.42 -6.45
C GLN A 60 -5.96 1.00 -5.88
N LYS A 61 -5.52 1.17 -4.64
CA LYS A 61 -5.42 2.49 -3.99
C LYS A 61 -4.42 3.40 -4.69
N ILE A 62 -3.27 2.86 -5.10
CA ILE A 62 -2.25 3.61 -5.85
C ILE A 62 -2.81 4.05 -7.20
N GLU A 63 -3.56 3.18 -7.90
CA GLU A 63 -4.15 3.53 -9.19
C GLU A 63 -5.13 4.70 -9.06
N ILE A 64 -6.04 4.65 -8.09
CA ILE A 64 -6.99 5.74 -7.83
C ILE A 64 -6.25 7.04 -7.43
N ALA A 65 -5.25 6.94 -6.55
CA ALA A 65 -4.47 8.09 -6.10
C ALA A 65 -3.69 8.74 -7.26
N SER A 66 -3.07 7.94 -8.12
CA SER A 66 -2.32 8.42 -9.30
C SER A 66 -3.23 9.10 -10.32
N TYR A 67 -4.45 8.58 -10.51
CA TYR A 67 -5.45 9.19 -11.39
C TYR A 67 -5.94 10.54 -10.86
N TYR A 68 -6.23 10.62 -9.55
CA TYR A 68 -6.57 11.87 -8.88
C TYR A 68 -5.45 12.90 -9.02
N ALA A 69 -4.20 12.53 -8.73
CA ALA A 69 -3.05 13.43 -8.79
C ALA A 69 -2.84 13.99 -10.20
N ALA A 70 -2.88 13.13 -11.23
CA ALA A 70 -2.76 13.55 -12.62
C ALA A 70 -3.88 14.51 -13.03
N ARG A 71 -5.13 14.22 -12.64
CA ARG A 71 -6.28 15.06 -12.97
C ARG A 71 -6.24 16.41 -12.25
N ARG A 72 -5.89 16.42 -10.96
CA ARG A 72 -5.77 17.64 -10.16
C ARG A 72 -4.67 18.54 -10.72
N TRP A 73 -3.52 17.95 -11.05
CA TRP A 73 -2.44 18.66 -11.71
C TRP A 73 -2.87 19.23 -13.06
N GLN A 74 -3.58 18.44 -13.88
CA GLN A 74 -4.11 18.92 -15.16
C GLN A 74 -5.03 20.13 -15.00
N LEU A 75 -5.84 20.22 -13.95
CA LEU A 75 -6.79 21.32 -13.80
C LEU A 75 -6.15 22.60 -13.24
N GLU A 76 -5.16 22.46 -12.35
CA GLU A 76 -4.65 23.60 -11.57
C GLU A 76 -3.30 24.13 -12.04
N SER A 77 -2.45 23.30 -12.63
CA SER A 77 -1.17 23.74 -13.20
C SER A 77 -1.36 24.86 -14.24
N HIS A 78 -2.52 24.89 -14.92
CA HIS A 78 -2.85 25.89 -15.93
C HIS A 78 -3.30 27.24 -15.36
N ARG A 79 -3.96 27.26 -14.19
CA ARG A 79 -4.40 28.52 -13.55
C ARG A 79 -3.24 29.23 -12.83
N ASN A 80 -2.22 28.46 -12.43
CA ASN A 80 -1.05 28.96 -11.71
C ASN A 80 0.12 29.37 -12.61
N VAL A 81 -0.03 29.39 -13.94
CA VAL A 81 1.04 29.79 -14.89
C VAL A 81 1.64 31.16 -14.58
N ASN A 82 0.85 32.07 -14.00
CA ASN A 82 1.29 33.42 -13.62
C ASN A 82 1.95 33.50 -12.23
N TYR A 83 1.96 32.41 -11.46
CA TYR A 83 2.53 32.33 -10.11
C TYR A 83 3.53 31.18 -10.03
N VAL A 84 4.63 31.31 -10.77
CA VAL A 84 5.74 30.33 -10.87
C VAL A 84 6.34 29.95 -9.50
N GLY A 85 6.16 30.77 -8.46
CA GLY A 85 6.57 30.47 -7.08
C GLY A 85 5.57 29.67 -6.23
N SER A 86 4.37 29.36 -6.74
CA SER A 86 3.27 28.69 -6.01
C SER A 86 3.15 27.19 -6.35
N ASP A 87 3.93 26.69 -7.30
CA ASP A 87 3.86 25.29 -7.77
C ASP A 87 4.21 24.26 -6.67
N ASN A 88 5.12 24.61 -5.75
CA ASN A 88 5.46 23.74 -4.62
C ASN A 88 4.25 23.52 -3.70
N ARG A 89 3.40 24.55 -3.51
CA ARG A 89 2.18 24.41 -2.68
C ARG A 89 1.13 23.51 -3.33
N LEU A 90 1.02 23.56 -4.67
CA LEU A 90 0.11 22.70 -5.41
C LEU A 90 0.58 21.24 -5.36
N GLN A 91 1.88 21.01 -5.53
CA GLN A 91 2.46 19.67 -5.41
C GLN A 91 2.27 19.12 -3.99
N ASP A 92 2.51 19.92 -2.95
CA ASP A 92 2.32 19.52 -1.55
C ASP A 92 0.84 19.17 -1.25
N ASP A 93 -0.13 19.95 -1.74
CA ASP A 93 -1.56 19.66 -1.56
C ASP A 93 -1.97 18.35 -2.27
N ILE A 94 -1.50 18.16 -3.51
CA ILE A 94 -1.74 16.94 -4.27
C ILE A 94 -1.09 15.75 -3.57
N GLU A 95 0.13 15.91 -3.05
CA GLU A 95 0.85 14.89 -2.31
C GLU A 95 0.11 14.51 -1.02
N ALA A 96 -0.37 15.50 -0.26
CA ALA A 96 -1.16 15.27 0.94
C ALA A 96 -2.43 14.46 0.64
N LYS A 97 -3.19 14.85 -0.41
CA LYS A 97 -4.43 14.14 -0.80
C LYS A 97 -4.19 12.78 -1.41
N ALA A 98 -3.18 12.62 -2.27
CA ALA A 98 -2.82 11.31 -2.82
C ALA A 98 -2.35 10.36 -1.72
N SER A 99 -1.57 10.85 -0.76
CA SER A 99 -1.13 10.08 0.41
C SER A 99 -2.32 9.64 1.27
N GLU A 100 -3.33 10.50 1.44
CA GLU A 100 -4.58 10.18 2.14
C GLU A 100 -5.33 9.02 1.46
N TYR A 101 -5.48 9.04 0.12
CA TYR A 101 -6.13 7.95 -0.63
C TYR A 101 -5.43 6.59 -0.48
N ILE A 102 -4.09 6.60 -0.44
CA ILE A 102 -3.28 5.40 -0.21
C ILE A 102 -3.48 4.87 1.22
N GLY A 103 -3.77 5.76 2.17
CA GLY A 103 -4.05 5.41 3.57
C GLY A 103 -3.00 5.88 4.56
N PHE A 104 -2.15 6.84 4.18
CA PHE A 104 -1.27 7.54 5.12
C PHE A 104 -2.10 8.50 5.98
N GLY A 105 -1.84 8.52 7.30
CA GLY A 105 -2.52 9.44 8.22
C GLY A 105 -4.02 9.18 8.42
N GLY A 106 -4.54 8.04 7.96
CA GLY A 106 -5.93 7.66 8.20
C GLY A 106 -6.26 7.45 9.68
N PRO A 107 -7.54 7.56 10.07
CA PRO A 107 -7.97 7.39 11.45
C PRO A 107 -7.57 6.01 11.97
N SER A 108 -7.10 5.96 13.22
CA SER A 108 -6.83 4.70 13.89
C SER A 108 -8.15 4.00 14.23
N ASN A 109 -8.23 2.70 13.98
CA ASN A 109 -9.33 1.88 14.46
C ASN A 109 -9.36 1.87 16.02
N GLN A 110 -10.44 1.33 16.60
CA GLN A 110 -10.60 1.16 18.06
C GLN A 110 -9.41 0.46 18.74
N TYR A 111 -8.61 -0.29 17.98
CA TYR A 111 -7.41 -1.00 18.44
C TYR A 111 -6.09 -0.24 18.21
N GLY A 112 -6.13 1.04 17.81
CA GLY A 112 -4.95 1.86 17.52
C GLY A 112 -4.25 1.52 16.20
N ASP A 113 -4.90 0.73 15.35
CA ASP A 113 -4.37 0.24 14.09
C ASP A 113 -4.75 1.15 12.93
N THR A 114 -3.76 1.57 12.15
CA THR A 114 -3.94 2.43 10.97
C THR A 114 -3.79 1.64 9.68
N THR A 115 -4.44 2.11 8.61
CA THR A 115 -4.29 1.54 7.26
C THR A 115 -2.82 1.50 6.83
N GLU A 116 -2.04 2.53 7.20
CA GLU A 116 -0.58 2.59 6.98
C GLU A 116 0.16 1.40 7.61
N LYS A 117 -0.24 1.01 8.82
CA LYS A 117 0.34 -0.12 9.57
C LYS A 117 -0.11 -1.46 9.01
N PHE A 118 -1.30 -1.52 8.40
CA PHE A 118 -1.85 -2.73 7.77
C PHE A 118 -1.18 -3.03 6.43
N LEU A 119 -1.00 -1.99 5.60
CA LEU A 119 -0.34 -2.05 4.30
C LEU A 119 1.20 -2.01 4.40
N ASP A 120 1.74 -1.94 5.63
CA ASP A 120 3.17 -1.85 5.94
C ASP A 120 3.89 -0.74 5.15
N LEU A 121 3.26 0.43 5.01
CA LEU A 121 3.78 1.54 4.20
C LEU A 121 4.97 2.23 4.88
N VAL A 122 5.90 2.71 4.05
CA VAL A 122 7.03 3.55 4.45
C VAL A 122 6.76 4.98 4.01
N ARG A 123 6.90 5.92 4.94
CA ARG A 123 6.83 7.35 4.64
C ARG A 123 8.13 7.79 3.97
N LEU A 124 8.01 8.32 2.75
CA LEU A 124 9.11 8.86 1.95
C LEU A 124 9.25 10.38 2.13
N THR A 125 8.14 11.05 2.43
CA THR A 125 8.01 12.50 2.59
C THR A 125 7.24 12.83 3.88
N GLY A 126 7.07 14.12 4.18
CA GLY A 126 6.26 14.56 5.33
C GLY A 126 4.81 14.06 5.28
N HIS A 127 4.25 13.90 4.08
CA HIS A 127 2.86 13.44 3.88
C HIS A 127 2.75 11.92 3.72
N GLY A 128 3.77 11.25 3.15
CA GLY A 128 3.88 9.80 3.15
C GLY A 128 4.34 9.24 1.82
N ALA A 129 3.57 9.41 0.76
CA ALA A 129 3.97 9.03 -0.60
C ALA A 129 4.75 10.17 -1.26
N LYS A 130 5.70 9.83 -2.14
CA LYS A 130 6.44 10.85 -2.89
C LYS A 130 5.76 11.07 -4.24
N ILE A 131 5.45 12.32 -4.57
CA ILE A 131 5.02 12.71 -5.91
C ILE A 131 6.13 13.53 -6.56
N ASP A 132 6.60 13.07 -7.71
CA ASP A 132 7.53 13.81 -8.56
C ASP A 132 6.81 14.23 -9.84
N ILE A 133 6.95 15.50 -10.21
CA ILE A 133 6.30 16.04 -11.41
C ILE A 133 7.38 16.60 -12.34
N ASN A 134 7.49 16.00 -13.52
CA ASN A 134 8.43 16.43 -14.54
C ASN A 134 7.68 17.05 -15.72
N ARG A 135 7.93 18.34 -15.98
CA ARG A 135 7.34 19.06 -17.11
C ARG A 135 8.23 18.87 -18.34
N THR A 136 7.73 18.20 -19.36
CA THR A 136 8.39 18.15 -20.68
C THR A 136 7.68 19.10 -21.66
N GLN A 137 8.26 19.29 -22.83
CA GLN A 137 7.67 20.14 -23.87
C GLN A 137 6.28 19.66 -24.34
N VAL A 138 6.06 18.33 -24.34
CA VAL A 138 4.82 17.72 -24.88
C VAL A 138 3.89 17.22 -23.78
N TRP A 139 4.45 16.60 -22.74
CA TRP A 139 3.70 15.98 -21.65
C TRP A 139 4.21 16.45 -20.30
N GLN A 140 3.33 16.48 -19.31
CA GLN A 140 3.71 16.54 -17.91
C GLN A 140 3.61 15.12 -17.34
N VAL A 141 4.71 14.63 -16.78
CA VAL A 141 4.81 13.29 -16.21
C VAL A 141 4.63 13.41 -14.71
N VAL A 142 3.55 12.82 -14.20
CA VAL A 142 3.26 12.76 -12.76
C VAL A 142 3.59 11.35 -12.29
N THR A 143 4.60 11.25 -11.43
CA THR A 143 5.12 9.99 -10.89
C THR A 143 4.77 9.90 -9.41
N LEU A 144 4.01 8.87 -9.04
CA LEU A 144 3.69 8.54 -7.66
C LEU A 144 4.54 7.35 -7.23
N THR A 145 5.35 7.54 -6.18
CA THR A 145 6.20 6.50 -5.60
C THR A 145 5.73 6.11 -4.20
N VAL A 146 5.51 4.82 -3.99
CA VAL A 146 5.11 4.23 -2.70
C VAL A 146 6.04 3.08 -2.36
N LYS A 147 6.51 3.02 -1.12
CA LYS A 147 7.35 1.91 -0.63
C LYS A 147 6.68 1.17 0.52
N THR A 148 6.84 -0.15 0.53
CA THR A 148 6.44 -1.01 1.65
C THR A 148 7.65 -1.51 2.42
N ARG A 149 7.45 -1.82 3.72
CA ARG A 149 8.51 -2.35 4.57
C ARG A 149 8.85 -3.78 4.16
N PRO A 150 10.14 -4.16 4.23
CA PRO A 150 10.55 -5.53 4.02
C PRO A 150 9.95 -6.46 5.09
N ILE A 151 9.58 -7.66 4.68
CA ILE A 151 9.28 -8.74 5.62
C ILE A 151 10.62 -9.22 6.20
N ASN A 152 10.78 -9.06 7.50
CA ASN A 152 11.96 -9.52 8.24
C ASN A 152 11.59 -10.75 9.06
N MET A 153 11.93 -11.94 8.56
CA MET A 153 11.82 -13.20 9.30
C MET A 153 13.23 -13.68 9.68
N PRO A 154 13.39 -14.44 10.78
CA PRO A 154 14.70 -14.91 11.24
C PRO A 154 15.51 -15.68 10.19
N PHE A 155 14.83 -16.32 9.24
CA PHE A 155 15.45 -17.15 8.19
C PHE A 155 15.22 -16.61 6.76
N TYR A 156 14.55 -15.46 6.60
CA TYR A 156 14.23 -14.89 5.28
C TYR A 156 14.18 -13.37 5.34
N ARG A 157 15.02 -12.71 4.54
CA ARG A 157 15.03 -11.25 4.36
C ARG A 157 14.53 -10.91 2.97
N SER A 158 13.38 -10.24 2.89
CA SER A 158 12.89 -9.67 1.63
C SER A 158 13.42 -8.25 1.47
N SER A 159 13.70 -7.81 0.24
CA SER A 159 13.63 -6.38 -0.07
C SER A 159 12.16 -5.98 -0.09
N GLY A 160 11.80 -4.82 0.49
CA GLY A 160 10.44 -4.30 0.42
C GLY A 160 10.03 -4.00 -1.02
N PHE A 161 8.73 -3.82 -1.27
CA PHE A 161 8.26 -3.50 -2.62
C PHE A 161 8.26 -1.98 -2.83
N THR A 162 8.76 -1.54 -3.99
CA THR A 162 8.65 -0.15 -4.45
C THR A 162 7.70 -0.14 -5.64
N PHE A 163 6.61 0.60 -5.49
CA PHE A 163 5.63 0.82 -6.54
C PHE A 163 5.82 2.21 -7.09
N GLU A 164 6.01 2.29 -8.40
CA GLU A 164 6.10 3.55 -9.13
C GLU A 164 5.02 3.53 -10.21
N VAL A 165 4.13 4.51 -10.16
CA VAL A 165 3.06 4.67 -11.15
C VAL A 165 3.20 6.04 -11.78
N THR A 166 3.39 6.04 -13.10
CA THR A 166 3.52 7.24 -13.91
C THR A 166 2.26 7.47 -14.72
N LYS A 167 1.79 8.71 -14.73
CA LYS A 167 0.66 9.15 -15.57
C LYS A 167 1.10 10.34 -16.41
N TYR A 168 0.71 10.32 -17.68
CA TYR A 168 1.03 11.36 -18.65
C TYR A 168 -0.15 12.31 -18.79
N VAL A 169 0.11 13.59 -18.57
CA VAL A 169 -0.87 14.67 -18.71
C VAL A 169 -0.46 15.54 -19.89
N PRO A 170 -1.33 15.80 -20.88
CA PRO A 170 -0.98 16.64 -22.02
C PRO A 170 -0.69 18.08 -21.58
N ASN A 171 0.30 18.70 -22.23
CA ASN A 171 0.57 20.13 -22.07
C ASN A 171 -0.46 20.95 -22.85
N ARG A 172 -0.82 22.15 -22.37
CA ARG A 172 -1.89 23.04 -22.87
C ARG A 172 -1.94 23.22 -24.40
N ASP A 173 -0.78 23.18 -25.05
CA ASP A 173 -0.63 23.55 -26.47
C ASP A 173 -1.19 22.53 -27.46
N ARG A 174 -1.82 21.45 -27.00
CA ARG A 174 -2.64 20.59 -27.84
C ARG A 174 -4.08 20.54 -27.31
N PRO A 175 -5.05 21.19 -27.97
CA PRO A 175 -6.45 21.07 -27.59
C PRO A 175 -6.87 19.60 -27.63
N ILE A 176 -7.73 19.19 -26.70
CA ILE A 176 -8.34 17.87 -26.69
C ILE A 176 -9.29 17.79 -27.89
N ALA A 177 -8.76 17.38 -29.04
CA ALA A 177 -9.56 17.07 -30.21
C ALA A 177 -10.20 15.70 -30.00
N PHE A 178 -11.43 15.69 -29.48
CA PHE A 178 -12.31 14.55 -29.68
C PHE A 178 -12.66 14.50 -31.17
N VAL A 179 -11.84 13.82 -31.96
CA VAL A 179 -12.25 13.45 -33.33
C VAL A 179 -13.26 12.33 -33.16
N LEU A 180 -14.54 12.70 -33.15
CA LEU A 180 -15.62 11.73 -33.26
C LEU A 180 -15.47 11.05 -34.63
N PRO A 181 -15.41 9.71 -34.70
CA PRO A 181 -15.38 9.02 -35.99
C PRO A 181 -16.65 9.38 -36.77
N GLY A 182 -16.49 10.09 -37.89
CA GLY A 182 -17.58 10.42 -38.82
C GLY A 182 -17.86 11.91 -39.03
N LEU A 183 -17.18 12.84 -38.36
CA LEU A 183 -17.29 14.28 -38.66
C LEU A 183 -15.96 14.82 -39.19
N GLN A 184 -15.62 14.42 -40.41
CA GLN A 184 -14.70 15.17 -41.27
C GLN A 184 -15.52 15.72 -42.43
N ASN A 185 -15.61 17.05 -42.47
CA ASN A 185 -16.44 17.94 -43.31
C ASN A 185 -17.74 18.40 -42.65
#